data_AF-A0A945DJN3-F1
#
_entry.id   AF-A0A945DJN3-F1
#
_cell.length_a   1.000
_cell.length_b   1.000
_cell.length_c   1.000
_cell.angle_alpha   90.00
_cell.angle_beta   90.00
_cell.angle_gamma   90.00
#
_symmetry.space_group_name_H-M   'P 1'
#
loop_
_entity.id
_entity.type
_entity.pdbx_description
1 polymer ?
#
loop_
_entity_poly.entity_id
_entity_poly.type
_entity_poly.pdbx_seq_one_letter_code
_entity_poly.pdbx_strand_id
1 'polypeptide(L)' 'EEQVARQIFQHCYDTLVYFKAPGYIAFRQELPLTASQKPKRAELKTLCRELVERKACFDLRDMKRRQHKRASA' A
#
# COMPACT_ATOMS: atom_id res chain seq x y z
N GLU A 1 9.34 10.39 2.48
CA GLU A 1 8.53 9.16 2.59
C GLU A 1 8.11 8.57 1.23
N GLU A 2 7.81 9.40 0.21
CA GLU A 2 7.36 8.90 -1.09
C GLU A 2 8.31 7.88 -1.74
N GLN A 3 9.62 8.13 -1.72
CA GLN A 3 10.61 7.19 -2.25
C GLN A 3 10.54 5.82 -1.54
N VAL A 4 10.37 5.83 -0.22
CA VAL A 4 10.22 4.61 0.60
C VAL A 4 8.92 3.88 0.24
N ALA A 5 7.82 4.61 0.07
CA ALA A 5 6.55 4.02 -0.38
C ALA A 5 6.70 3.33 -1.75
N ARG A 6 7.38 3.97 -2.71
CA ARG A 6 7.67 3.39 -4.02
C ARG A 6 8.58 2.16 -3.93
N GLN A 7 9.58 2.16 -3.04
CA GLN A 7 10.44 1.00 -2.81
C GLN A 7 9.67 -0.19 -2.20
N ILE A 8 8.80 0.07 -1.21
CA ILE A 8 7.91 -0.96 -0.64
C ILE A 8 7.00 -1.52 -1.73
N PHE A 9 6.39 -0.64 -2.54
CA PHE A 9 5.57 -1.07 -3.67
C PHE A 9 6.35 -1.97 -4.62
N GLN A 10 7.56 -1.55 -5.04
CA GLN A 10 8.39 -2.29 -5.98
C GLN A 10 8.74 -3.68 -5.43
N HIS A 11 9.17 -3.75 -4.17
CA HIS A 11 9.43 -5.01 -3.50
C HIS A 11 8.20 -5.93 -3.49
N CYS A 12 7.02 -5.42 -3.12
CA CYS A 12 5.78 -6.18 -3.17
C CYS A 12 5.38 -6.59 -4.59
N TYR A 13 5.64 -5.75 -5.59
CA TYR A 13 5.32 -6.02 -6.98
C TYR A 13 6.17 -7.15 -7.55
N ASP A 14 7.46 -7.20 -7.19
CA ASP A 14 8.39 -8.23 -7.63
C ASP A 14 8.22 -9.56 -6.90
N THR A 15 7.80 -9.52 -5.62
CA THR A 15 7.70 -10.72 -4.77
C THR A 15 6.32 -11.35 -4.74
N LEU A 16 5.25 -10.56 -4.85
CA LEU A 16 3.89 -11.07 -4.71
C LEU A 16 3.30 -11.50 -6.06
N VAL A 17 2.89 -12.76 -6.12
CA VAL A 17 2.16 -13.32 -7.27
C VAL A 17 0.79 -12.64 -7.46
N TYR A 18 0.26 -12.71 -8.70
CA TYR A 18 -1.09 -12.27 -9.05
C TYR A 18 -1.40 -10.79 -8.73
N PHE A 19 -0.46 -9.87 -8.97
CA PHE A 19 -0.68 -8.42 -8.84
C PHE A 19 -1.14 -7.95 -7.47
N LYS A 20 -0.69 -8.64 -6.41
CA LYS A 20 -1.07 -8.34 -5.02
C LYS A 20 -0.29 -7.16 -4.40
N ALA A 21 0.47 -6.41 -5.18
CA ALA A 21 1.10 -5.17 -4.72
C ALA A 21 0.04 -4.19 -4.14
N PRO A 22 0.38 -3.37 -3.14
CA PRO A 22 -0.53 -2.36 -2.60
C PRO A 22 -0.78 -1.24 -3.61
N GLY A 23 -1.98 -0.67 -3.66
CA GLY A 23 -2.27 0.53 -4.46
C GLY A 23 -2.11 1.84 -3.70
N TYR A 24 -2.19 1.78 -2.37
CA TYR A 24 -2.02 2.91 -1.47
C TYR A 24 -1.10 2.52 -0.33
N ILE A 25 -0.29 3.46 0.15
CA ILE A 25 0.58 3.27 1.32
C ILE A 25 0.45 4.50 2.21
N ALA A 26 0.26 4.30 3.51
CA ALA A 26 0.28 5.36 4.51
C ALA A 26 1.24 4.96 5.64
N PHE A 27 2.08 5.89 6.07
CA PHE A 27 2.92 5.71 7.26
C PHE A 27 2.22 6.37 8.45
N ARG A 28 2.18 5.64 9.58
CA ARG A 28 1.52 6.07 10.81
C ARG A 28 2.37 5.63 11.99
N GLN A 29 2.41 6.45 13.03
CA GLN A 29 3.09 6.08 14.27
C GLN A 29 2.30 5.02 15.05
N GLU A 30 0.98 4.97 14.87
CA GLU A 30 0.09 4.08 15.62
C GLU A 30 -0.99 3.47 14.72
N LEU A 31 -1.45 2.27 15.11
CA LEU A 31 -2.55 1.57 14.49
C LEU A 31 -3.66 1.29 15.52
N PRO A 32 -4.93 1.23 15.10
CA PRO A 32 -6.01 0.75 15.96
C PRO A 32 -5.80 -0.73 16.34
N LEU A 33 -5.44 -0.96 17.61
CA LEU A 33 -5.19 -2.28 18.17
C LEU A 33 -6.17 -2.61 19.30
N THR A 34 -6.38 -3.90 19.56
CA THR A 34 -7.07 -4.39 20.77
C THR A 34 -6.16 -4.24 21.98
N ALA A 35 -6.71 -4.42 23.19
CA ALA A 35 -5.91 -4.51 24.42
C ALA A 35 -4.82 -5.60 24.35
N SER A 36 -5.01 -6.62 23.51
CA SER A 36 -4.03 -7.69 23.23
C SER A 36 -3.13 -7.42 22.01
N GLN A 37 -3.01 -6.16 21.57
CA GLN A 37 -2.19 -5.74 20.42
C GLN A 37 -2.57 -6.36 19.07
N LYS A 38 -3.81 -6.83 18.91
CA LYS A 38 -4.30 -7.35 17.62
C LYS A 38 -4.92 -6.24 16.78
N PRO A 39 -4.74 -6.22 15.45
CA PRO A 39 -5.38 -5.23 14.58
C PRO A 39 -6.91 -5.24 14.68
N LYS A 40 -7.50 -4.08 14.99
CA LYS A 40 -8.95 -3.89 14.94
C LYS A 40 -9.38 -3.64 13.49
N ARG A 41 -9.64 -4.72 12.76
CA ARG A 41 -9.91 -4.69 11.30
C ARG A 41 -11.01 -3.71 10.87
N ALA A 42 -12.09 -3.60 11.65
CA ALA A 42 -13.19 -2.69 11.32
C ALA A 42 -12.76 -1.22 11.41
N GLU A 43 -12.12 -0.82 12.52
CA GLU A 43 -11.58 0.54 12.72
C GLU A 43 -10.49 0.86 11.69
N LEU A 44 -9.60 -0.10 11.41
CA LEU A 44 -8.59 0.03 10.35
C LEU A 44 -9.21 0.25 8.96
N LYS A 45 -10.30 -0.45 8.64
CA LYS A 45 -11.00 -0.27 7.35
C LYS A 45 -11.57 1.15 7.22
N THR A 46 -12.14 1.69 8.30
CA THR A 46 -12.62 3.07 8.35
C THR A 46 -11.45 4.05 8.19
N LEU A 47 -10.39 3.88 8.98
CA LEU A 47 -9.18 4.72 8.90
C LEU A 47 -8.59 4.73 7.49
N CYS A 48 -8.41 3.57 6.86
CA CYS A 48 -7.88 3.49 5.50
C CYS A 48 -8.76 4.24 4.49
N ARG A 49 -10.08 4.19 4.63
CA ARG A 49 -11.00 4.94 3.75
C ARG A 49 -10.81 6.44 3.92
N GLU A 50 -10.80 6.92 5.16
CA GLU A 50 -10.59 8.34 5.47
C GLU A 50 -9.24 8.85 4.96
N LEU A 51 -8.17 8.06 5.09
CA LEU A 51 -6.85 8.42 4.59
C LEU A 51 -6.85 8.60 3.06
N VAL A 52 -7.55 7.74 2.33
CA VAL A 52 -7.69 7.86 0.88
C VAL A 52 -8.51 9.09 0.51
N GLU A 53 -9.66 9.30 1.15
CA GLU A 53 -10.54 10.45 0.88
C GLU A 53 -9.83 11.79 1.14
N ARG A 54 -9.04 11.87 2.20
CA ARG A 54 -8.26 13.06 2.57
C ARG A 54 -6.95 13.21 1.80
N LYS A 55 -6.64 12.29 0.88
CA LYS A 55 -5.34 12.23 0.18
C LYS A 55 -4.15 12.20 1.14
N ALA A 56 -4.32 11.58 2.31
CA ALA A 56 -3.31 11.44 3.36
C ALA A 56 -2.54 10.11 3.26
N CYS A 57 -2.39 9.60 2.04
CA CYS A 57 -1.63 8.39 1.71
C CYS A 57 -1.00 8.54 0.32
N PHE A 58 0.09 7.82 0.09
CA PHE A 58 0.69 7.71 -1.24
C PHE A 58 -0.21 6.89 -2.16
N ASP A 59 -0.70 7.50 -3.24
CA ASP A 59 -1.43 6.82 -4.32
C ASP A 59 -0.44 6.28 -5.34
N LEU A 60 -0.30 4.95 -5.39
CA LEU A 60 0.63 4.23 -6.25
C LEU A 60 -0.11 3.34 -7.25
N ARG A 61 -1.42 3.52 -7.42
CA ARG A 61 -2.23 2.70 -8.33
C ARG A 61 -1.72 2.76 -9.77
N ASP A 62 -1.16 3.89 -10.18
CA ASP A 62 -0.57 4.07 -11.50
C ASP A 62 0.64 3.16 -11.75
N MET A 63 1.36 2.76 -10.69
CA MET A 63 2.49 1.84 -10.77
C MET A 63 2.07 0.38 -10.97
N LYS A 64 0.80 0.03 -10.73
CA LYS A 64 0.29 -1.34 -10.92
C LYS A 64 0.14 -1.74 -12.39
N ARG A 65 0.26 -0.79 -13.32
CA ARG A 65 0.20 -1.07 -14.75
C ARG A 65 1.33 -2.02 -15.09
N ARG A 66 0.99 -3.19 -15.63
CA ARG A 66 1.97 -4.11 -16.20
C ARG A 66 2.61 -3.39 -17.37
N GLN A 67 3.77 -2.80 -17.17
CA GLN A 67 4.64 -2.47 -18.30
C GLN A 67 4.94 -3.82 -18.93
N HIS A 68 4.38 -4.08 -20.13
CA HIS A 68 4.90 -5.15 -20.95
C HIS A 68 6.41 -4.91 -21.01
N LYS A 69 7.20 -5.76 -20.36
CA LYS A 69 8.63 -5.81 -20.66
C LYS A 69 8.67 -6.03 -22.16
N ARG A 70 8.99 -4.99 -22.94
CA ARG A 70 9.46 -5.22 -24.31
C ARG A 70 10.62 -6.17 -24.11
N ALA A 71 10.50 -7.37 -24.67
CA ALA A 71 11.59 -8.33 -24.64
C ALA A 71 12.82 -7.57 -25.15
N SER A 72 13.79 -7.35 -24.27
CA SER A 72 15.10 -6.90 -24.68
C SER A 72 15.64 -7.96 -25.62
N ALA A 73 15.97 -7.54 -26.85
CA ALA A 73 16.54 -8.37 -27.90
C ALA A 73 17.85 -9.03 -27.47
#